data_AF-A0A1Y6CVK8-F1
#
_entry.id   AF-A0A1Y6CVK8-F1
#
_cell.length_a   1.000
_cell.length_b   1.000
_cell.length_c   1.000
_cell.angle_alpha   90.00
_cell.angle_beta   90.00
_cell.angle_gamma   90.00
#
_symmetry.space_group_name_H-M   'P 1'
#
loop_
_entity.id
_entity.type
_entity.pdbx_description
1 polymer ?
#
loop_
_entity_poly.entity_id
_entity_poly.type
_entity_poly.pdbx_seq_one_letter_code
_entity_poly.pdbx_strand_id
1 'polypeptide(L)'
;MARKRIEGTQLNSWDDVDATLRQIGEIDRDLGLIEAGANETIDRAKAEAKAGSLPLQERKAGLELAIKEFCEAHRHEFAKAKTKQMVFGSVGYRLSTKVLVKRVADTLQALKDLKLDGCIRTKEEIDKEALKNLDTETLVTVGAAIKSENIFGYEIDRARIPDAT
;
A
#
# COMPACT_ATOMS: atom_id res chain seq x y z
N MET A 1 -46.61 -18.20 -30.59
CA MET A 1 -45.27 -18.48 -30.04
C MET A 1 -45.36 -18.47 -28.52
N ALA A 2 -45.14 -19.61 -27.88
CA ALA A 2 -45.27 -19.75 -26.43
C ALA A 2 -44.16 -18.94 -25.74
N ARG A 3 -44.54 -17.97 -24.91
CA ARG A 3 -43.59 -17.26 -24.04
C ARG A 3 -43.11 -18.24 -22.97
N LYS A 4 -41.82 -18.57 -23.00
CA LYS A 4 -41.17 -19.39 -21.99
C LYS A 4 -41.05 -18.55 -20.71
N ARG A 5 -41.81 -18.90 -19.67
CA ARG A 5 -41.63 -18.36 -18.32
C ARG A 5 -40.25 -18.82 -17.83
N ILE A 6 -39.37 -17.89 -17.51
CA ILE A 6 -38.13 -18.18 -16.79
C ILE A 6 -38.55 -18.21 -15.31
N GLU A 7 -38.81 -19.40 -14.79
CA GLU A 7 -39.00 -19.58 -13.35
C GLU A 7 -37.64 -19.46 -12.66
N GLY A 8 -37.66 -18.85 -11.47
CA GLY A 8 -36.53 -18.18 -10.86
C GLY A 8 -35.33 -19.08 -10.55
N THR A 9 -34.22 -18.40 -10.31
CA THR A 9 -32.97 -18.85 -9.69
C THR A 9 -33.20 -19.38 -8.26
N GLN A 10 -34.06 -20.38 -8.08
CA GLN A 10 -34.25 -21.05 -6.79
C GLN A 10 -33.50 -22.38 -6.82
N LEU A 11 -32.49 -22.49 -5.94
CA LEU A 11 -31.84 -23.76 -5.62
C LEU A 11 -32.83 -24.56 -4.79
N ASN A 12 -33.24 -25.74 -5.27
CA ASN A 12 -34.31 -26.52 -4.64
C ASN A 12 -33.77 -27.74 -3.88
N SER A 13 -32.48 -28.03 -4.02
CA SER A 13 -31.80 -29.14 -3.36
C SER A 13 -30.38 -28.77 -2.92
N TRP A 14 -29.82 -29.55 -2.00
CA TRP A 14 -28.41 -29.42 -1.62
C TRP A 14 -27.45 -29.75 -2.77
N ASP A 15 -27.86 -30.62 -3.70
CA ASP A 15 -27.10 -30.91 -4.91
C ASP A 15 -27.03 -29.68 -5.83
N ASP A 16 -28.11 -28.88 -5.93
CA ASP A 16 -28.10 -27.61 -6.67
C ASP A 16 -27.16 -26.59 -6.02
N VAL A 17 -27.09 -26.57 -4.68
CA VAL A 17 -26.16 -25.71 -3.93
C VAL A 17 -24.72 -26.14 -4.19
N ASP A 18 -24.40 -27.43 -4.13
CA ASP A 18 -23.07 -27.96 -4.42
C ASP A 18 -22.65 -27.68 -5.87
N ALA A 19 -23.56 -27.88 -6.84
CA ALA A 19 -23.32 -27.52 -8.24
C ALA A 19 -23.08 -26.02 -8.42
N THR A 20 -23.78 -25.18 -7.66
CA THR A 20 -23.59 -23.72 -7.68
C THR A 20 -22.24 -23.34 -7.07
N LEU A 21 -21.84 -23.95 -5.94
CA LEU A 21 -20.52 -23.73 -5.34
C LEU A 21 -19.39 -24.13 -6.29
N ARG A 22 -19.56 -25.23 -7.03
CA ARG A 22 -18.63 -25.63 -8.08
C ARG A 22 -18.53 -24.59 -9.19
N GLN A 23 -19.67 -24.08 -9.70
CA GLN A 23 -19.68 -23.03 -10.73
C GLN A 23 -18.99 -21.74 -10.25
N ILE A 24 -19.23 -21.33 -8.99
CA ILE A 24 -18.52 -20.17 -8.42
C ILE A 24 -17.02 -20.45 -8.39
N GLY A 25 -16.60 -21.66 -8.01
CA GLY A 25 -15.18 -22.04 -8.00
C GLY A 25 -14.53 -22.01 -9.38
N GLU A 26 -15.24 -22.47 -10.41
CA GLU A 26 -14.80 -22.39 -11.81
C GLU A 26 -14.68 -20.92 -12.27
N ILE A 27 -15.64 -20.07 -11.92
CA ILE A 27 -15.59 -18.63 -12.21
C ILE A 27 -14.42 -17.94 -11.50
N ASP A 28 -14.21 -18.21 -10.21
CA ASP A 28 -13.11 -17.62 -9.42
C ASP A 28 -11.75 -17.99 -10.02
N ARG A 29 -11.60 -19.23 -10.52
CA ARG A 29 -10.40 -19.66 -11.23
C ARG A 29 -10.20 -18.87 -12.53
N ASP A 30 -11.24 -18.76 -13.34
CA ASP A 30 -11.16 -18.06 -14.63
C ASP A 30 -10.88 -16.55 -14.42
N LEU A 31 -11.48 -15.94 -13.40
CA LEU A 31 -11.14 -14.58 -12.97
C LEU A 31 -9.66 -14.49 -12.56
N GLY A 32 -9.17 -15.45 -11.77
CA GLY A 32 -7.76 -15.52 -11.38
C GLY A 32 -6.81 -15.64 -12.58
N LEU A 33 -7.17 -16.39 -13.62
CA LEU A 33 -6.38 -16.48 -14.85
C LEU A 33 -6.36 -15.16 -15.64
N ILE A 34 -7.50 -14.47 -15.72
CA ILE A 34 -7.59 -13.15 -16.36
C ILE A 34 -6.73 -12.13 -15.59
N GLU A 35 -6.83 -12.13 -14.25
CA GLU A 35 -6.01 -11.26 -13.39
C GLU A 35 -4.52 -11.56 -13.54
N ALA A 36 -4.13 -12.83 -13.60
CA ALA A 36 -2.75 -13.24 -13.83
C ALA A 36 -2.21 -12.70 -15.17
N GLY A 37 -2.95 -12.88 -16.27
CA GLY A 37 -2.56 -12.33 -17.59
C GLY A 37 -2.49 -10.80 -17.63
N ALA A 38 -3.38 -10.13 -16.90
CA ALA A 38 -3.33 -8.68 -16.75
C ALA A 38 -2.07 -8.23 -15.98
N ASN A 39 -1.74 -8.92 -14.88
CA ASN A 39 -0.54 -8.65 -14.09
C ASN A 39 0.75 -8.87 -14.90
N GLU A 40 0.82 -9.95 -15.69
CA GLU A 40 1.95 -10.18 -16.61
C GLU A 40 2.13 -9.03 -17.61
N THR A 41 1.01 -8.53 -18.16
CA THR A 41 1.04 -7.39 -19.10
C THR A 41 1.51 -6.11 -18.42
N ILE A 42 1.03 -5.85 -17.19
CA ILE A 42 1.47 -4.71 -16.38
C ILE A 42 2.97 -4.81 -16.08
N ASP A 43 3.46 -5.99 -15.74
CA ASP A 43 4.86 -6.18 -15.40
C ASP A 43 5.77 -6.04 -16.62
N ARG A 44 5.34 -6.52 -17.80
CA ARG A 44 6.02 -6.24 -19.07
C ARG A 44 6.07 -4.73 -19.35
N ALA A 45 4.95 -4.03 -19.22
CA ALA A 45 4.90 -2.58 -19.45
C ALA A 45 5.80 -1.80 -18.47
N LYS A 46 5.85 -2.21 -17.19
CA LYS A 46 6.78 -1.65 -16.19
C LYS A 46 8.24 -1.92 -16.57
N ALA A 47 8.55 -3.12 -17.03
CA ALA A 47 9.91 -3.49 -17.45
C ALA A 47 10.36 -2.66 -18.67
N GLU A 48 9.52 -2.51 -19.68
CA GLU A 48 9.78 -1.68 -20.86
C GLU A 48 9.97 -0.20 -20.48
N ALA A 49 9.06 0.35 -19.65
CA ALA A 49 9.18 1.72 -19.16
C ALA A 49 10.47 1.94 -18.35
N LYS A 50 10.87 0.96 -17.52
CA LYS A 50 12.13 1.01 -16.78
C LYS A 50 13.33 0.95 -17.70
N ALA A 51 13.32 0.07 -18.70
CA ALA A 51 14.40 -0.05 -19.68
C ALA A 51 14.58 1.22 -20.51
N GLY A 52 13.48 1.85 -20.93
CA GLY A 52 13.52 3.12 -21.67
C GLY A 52 13.90 4.33 -20.81
N SER A 53 13.51 4.34 -19.53
CA SER A 53 13.80 5.46 -18.62
C SER A 53 15.20 5.42 -18.02
N LEU A 54 15.79 4.24 -17.83
CA LEU A 54 17.13 4.08 -17.25
C LEU A 54 18.22 4.93 -17.97
N PRO A 55 18.40 4.88 -19.30
CA PRO A 55 19.43 5.67 -19.97
C PRO A 55 19.16 7.18 -19.87
N LEU A 56 17.89 7.60 -19.81
CA LEU A 56 17.53 9.00 -19.62
C LEU A 56 17.84 9.47 -18.19
N GLN A 57 17.59 8.62 -17.20
CA GLN A 57 17.94 8.87 -15.81
C GLN A 57 19.46 8.94 -15.60
N GLU A 58 20.21 8.02 -16.20
CA GLU A 58 21.68 8.03 -16.17
C GLU A 58 22.25 9.28 -16.84
N ARG A 59 21.75 9.64 -18.03
CA ARG A 59 22.14 10.88 -18.70
C ARG A 59 21.83 12.11 -17.85
N LYS A 60 20.64 12.16 -17.24
CA LYS A 60 20.24 13.24 -16.34
C LYS A 60 21.17 13.32 -15.13
N ALA A 61 21.47 12.20 -14.48
CA ALA A 61 22.37 12.14 -13.33
C ALA A 61 23.79 12.60 -13.69
N GLY A 62 24.30 12.23 -14.88
CA GLY A 62 25.60 12.72 -15.36
C GLY A 62 25.63 14.24 -15.56
N LEU A 63 24.56 14.83 -16.12
CA LEU A 63 24.43 16.28 -16.26
C LEU A 63 24.30 16.98 -14.90
N GLU A 64 23.53 16.41 -13.97
CA GLU A 64 23.42 16.91 -12.60
C GLU A 64 24.77 16.91 -11.87
N LEU A 65 25.59 15.86 -12.06
CA LEU A 65 26.94 15.77 -11.52
C LEU A 65 27.85 16.84 -12.13
N ALA A 66 27.83 17.02 -13.45
CA ALA A 66 28.61 18.07 -14.12
C ALA A 66 28.24 19.48 -13.61
N ILE A 67 26.95 19.76 -13.41
CA ILE A 67 26.49 21.03 -12.82
C ILE A 67 27.02 21.17 -11.39
N LYS A 68 26.97 20.10 -10.60
CA LYS A 68 27.46 20.09 -9.22
C LYS A 68 28.96 20.37 -9.16
N GLU A 69 29.77 19.65 -9.93
CA GLU A 69 31.22 19.82 -9.99
C GLU A 69 31.59 21.25 -10.41
N PHE A 70 30.91 21.80 -11.41
CA PHE A 70 31.08 23.18 -11.83
C PHE A 70 30.74 24.18 -10.73
N CYS A 71 29.60 24.01 -10.04
CA CYS A 71 29.20 24.88 -8.95
C CYS A 71 30.14 24.77 -7.74
N GLU A 72 30.68 23.59 -7.46
CA GLU A 72 31.66 23.36 -6.39
C GLU A 72 33.00 24.05 -6.67
N ALA A 73 33.49 24.00 -7.91
CA ALA A 73 34.67 24.77 -8.34
C ALA A 73 34.46 26.30 -8.23
N HIS A 74 33.23 26.77 -8.48
CA HIS A 74 32.87 28.20 -8.45
C HIS A 74 32.15 28.60 -7.15
N ARG A 75 32.36 27.86 -6.05
CA ARG A 75 31.66 28.11 -4.78
C ARG A 75 31.87 29.53 -4.24
N HIS A 76 32.99 30.17 -4.58
CA HIS A 76 33.29 31.56 -4.23
C HIS A 76 32.31 32.57 -4.85
N GLU A 77 31.75 32.29 -6.04
CA GLU A 77 30.73 33.15 -6.67
C GLU A 77 29.40 33.15 -5.88
N PHE A 78 29.11 32.06 -5.17
CA PHE A 78 27.92 31.91 -4.34
C PHE A 78 28.06 32.56 -2.95
N ALA A 79 29.20 33.21 -2.65
CA ALA A 79 29.41 33.88 -1.37
C ALA A 79 28.52 35.13 -1.19
N LYS A 80 28.21 35.85 -2.29
CA LYS A 80 27.36 37.06 -2.26
C LYS A 80 25.88 36.76 -2.45
N ALA A 81 25.55 35.76 -3.27
CA ALA A 81 24.19 35.31 -3.52
C ALA A 81 24.12 33.79 -3.47
N LYS A 82 23.28 33.24 -2.59
CA LYS A 82 23.16 31.78 -2.37
C LYS A 82 22.53 31.04 -3.56
N THR A 83 21.89 31.77 -4.47
CA THR A 83 21.22 31.25 -5.66
C THR A 83 21.56 32.13 -6.87
N LYS A 84 21.88 31.49 -8.01
CA LYS A 84 22.13 32.12 -9.31
C LYS A 84 21.01 31.71 -10.27
N GLN A 85 20.24 32.70 -10.73
CA GLN A 85 19.19 32.51 -11.75
C GLN A 85 19.83 32.42 -13.14
N MET A 86 19.29 31.53 -13.97
CA MET A 86 19.66 31.30 -15.36
C MET A 86 18.41 31.29 -16.24
N VAL A 87 18.59 31.28 -17.56
CA VAL A 87 17.48 31.31 -18.53
C VAL A 87 16.50 30.13 -18.37
N PHE A 88 17.01 28.94 -18.02
CA PHE A 88 16.21 27.70 -17.94
C PHE A 88 16.05 27.16 -16.50
N GLY A 89 16.51 27.87 -15.48
CA GLY A 89 16.45 27.40 -14.10
C GLY A 89 17.31 28.20 -13.13
N SER A 90 17.53 27.66 -11.94
CA SER A 90 18.42 28.27 -10.95
C SER A 90 19.27 27.22 -10.26
N VAL A 91 20.49 27.61 -9.91
CA VAL A 91 21.43 26.79 -9.14
C VAL A 91 21.75 27.51 -7.84
N GLY A 92 21.89 26.79 -6.73
CA GLY A 92 22.15 27.42 -5.46
C GLY A 92 22.40 26.43 -4.33
N TYR A 93 23.00 26.94 -3.26
CA TYR A 93 23.28 26.18 -2.05
C TYR A 93 22.23 26.49 -0.99
N ARG A 94 21.64 25.44 -0.41
CA ARG A 94 20.81 25.54 0.78
C ARG A 94 21.48 24.85 1.96
N LEU A 95 21.38 25.46 3.13
CA LEU A 95 21.72 24.79 4.38
C LEU A 95 20.50 23.96 4.81
N SER A 96 20.66 22.63 4.82
CA SER A 96 19.67 21.73 5.41
C SER A 96 20.28 21.13 6.65
N THR A 97 19.70 21.44 7.81
CA THR A 97 20.03 20.74 9.06
C THR A 97 19.23 19.44 9.11
N LYS A 98 19.90 18.33 9.40
CA LYS A 98 19.26 17.03 9.66
C LYS A 98 19.63 16.61 11.07
N VAL A 99 18.64 16.15 11.82
CA VAL A 99 18.87 15.51 13.13
C VAL A 99 19.19 14.04 12.86
N LEU A 100 20.38 13.61 13.26
CA LEU A 100 20.83 12.22 13.14
C LEU A 100 20.56 11.47 14.43
N VAL A 101 19.65 10.51 14.39
CA VAL A 101 19.36 9.60 15.51
C VAL A 101 20.07 8.28 15.24
N LYS A 102 21.14 7.97 16.00
CA LYS A 102 21.94 6.75 15.79
C LYS A 102 21.28 5.50 16.37
N ARG A 103 20.64 5.64 17.53
CA ARG A 103 19.97 4.54 18.24
C ARG A 103 18.62 5.03 18.74
N VAL A 104 17.56 4.56 18.11
CA VAL A 104 16.20 5.01 18.38
C VAL A 104 15.78 4.67 19.81
N ALA A 105 16.09 3.47 20.30
CA ALA A 105 15.76 3.04 21.65
C ALA A 105 16.43 3.90 22.74
N ASP A 106 17.76 4.06 22.69
CA ASP A 106 18.51 4.88 23.64
C ASP A 106 18.06 6.36 23.59
N THR A 107 17.76 6.86 22.39
CA THR A 107 17.28 8.25 22.22
C THR A 107 15.87 8.41 22.79
N LEU A 108 14.97 7.46 22.56
CA LEU A 108 13.64 7.47 23.17
C LEU A 108 13.70 7.38 24.70
N GLN A 109 14.59 6.55 25.24
CA GLN A 109 14.79 6.44 26.68
C GLN A 109 15.33 7.75 27.26
N ALA A 110 16.37 8.32 26.65
CA ALA A 110 16.91 9.62 27.07
C ALA A 110 15.87 10.75 26.95
N LEU A 111 15.01 10.73 25.91
CA LEU A 111 13.92 11.69 25.77
C LEU A 111 12.87 11.56 26.89
N LYS A 112 12.56 10.32 27.30
CA LYS A 112 11.68 10.04 28.46
C LYS A 112 12.33 10.46 29.77
N ASP A 113 13.61 10.15 29.96
CA ASP A 113 14.38 10.50 31.17
C ASP A 113 14.51 12.03 31.34
N LEU A 114 14.67 12.74 30.22
CA LEU A 114 14.74 14.21 30.17
C LEU A 114 13.35 14.89 30.13
N LYS A 115 12.25 14.13 30.18
CA LYS A 115 10.87 14.64 30.12
C LYS A 115 10.61 15.53 28.90
N LEU A 116 11.19 15.17 27.76
CA LEU A 116 11.03 15.86 26.48
C LEU A 116 9.89 15.21 25.68
N ASP A 117 8.71 15.11 26.30
CA ASP A 117 7.54 14.41 25.73
C ASP A 117 7.07 15.05 24.41
N GLY A 118 7.33 16.35 24.20
CA GLY A 118 7.05 17.03 22.93
C GLY A 118 7.86 16.51 21.73
N CYS A 119 8.91 15.72 21.96
CA CYS A 119 9.69 15.05 20.92
C CYS A 119 9.28 13.59 20.68
N ILE A 120 8.30 13.07 21.44
CA ILE A 120 7.82 11.70 21.35
C ILE A 120 6.45 11.72 20.69
N ARG A 121 6.33 11.07 19.53
CA ARG A 121 5.03 10.88 18.88
C ARG A 121 4.46 9.52 19.29
N THR A 122 3.40 9.55 20.10
CA THR A 122 2.65 8.36 20.47
C THR A 122 1.50 8.16 19.48
N LYS A 123 1.31 6.92 19.01
CA LYS A 123 0.12 6.51 18.27
C LYS A 123 -0.63 5.53 19.15
N GLU A 124 -1.82 5.92 19.58
CA GLU A 124 -2.72 5.04 20.33
C GLU A 124 -3.69 4.41 19.33
N GLU A 125 -3.76 3.09 19.34
CA GLU A 125 -4.72 2.32 18.57
C GLU A 125 -5.58 1.51 19.53
N ILE A 126 -6.86 1.39 19.21
CA ILE A 126 -7.80 0.63 20.01
C ILE A 126 -7.50 -0.85 19.83
N ASP A 127 -7.17 -1.53 20.91
CA ASP A 127 -7.05 -2.98 20.93
C ASP A 127 -8.44 -3.62 20.99
N LYS A 128 -8.95 -4.00 19.82
CA LYS A 128 -10.26 -4.66 19.68
C LYS A 128 -10.27 -6.08 20.27
N GLU A 129 -9.13 -6.76 20.37
CA GLU A 129 -9.08 -8.09 20.99
C GLU A 129 -9.18 -7.98 22.51
N ALA A 130 -8.52 -6.99 23.12
CA ALA A 130 -8.69 -6.69 24.54
C ALA A 130 -10.13 -6.26 24.87
N LEU A 131 -10.77 -5.45 24.00
CA LEU A 131 -12.17 -5.04 24.18
C LEU A 131 -13.14 -6.24 24.19
N LYS A 132 -12.89 -7.30 23.40
CA LYS A 132 -13.75 -8.49 23.39
C LYS A 132 -13.79 -9.23 24.74
N ASN A 133 -12.75 -9.07 25.56
CA ASN A 133 -12.64 -9.73 26.87
C ASN A 133 -13.23 -8.90 28.02
N LEU A 134 -13.65 -7.67 27.76
CA LEU A 134 -14.27 -6.81 28.77
C LEU A 134 -15.76 -7.14 28.93
N ASP A 135 -16.26 -6.81 30.11
CA ASP A 135 -17.67 -6.88 30.43
C ASP A 135 -18.48 -5.84 29.64
N THR A 136 -19.75 -6.16 29.39
CA THR A 136 -20.68 -5.31 28.63
C THR A 136 -20.90 -3.92 29.25
N GLU A 137 -20.77 -3.79 30.57
CA GLU A 137 -20.95 -2.51 31.28
C GLU A 137 -19.76 -1.57 31.03
N THR A 138 -18.53 -2.10 31.09
CA THR A 138 -17.33 -1.35 30.71
C THR A 138 -17.32 -1.01 29.22
N LEU A 139 -17.75 -1.94 28.35
CA LEU A 139 -17.83 -1.71 26.90
C LEU A 139 -18.76 -0.54 26.53
N VAL A 140 -19.96 -0.51 27.12
CA VAL A 140 -20.92 0.58 26.89
C VAL A 140 -20.35 1.92 27.37
N THR A 141 -19.63 1.91 28.49
CA THR A 141 -18.99 3.11 29.06
C THR A 141 -17.91 3.68 28.13
N VAL A 142 -17.14 2.83 27.44
CA VAL A 142 -16.12 3.26 26.46
C VAL A 142 -16.68 3.47 25.05
N GLY A 143 -18.00 3.39 24.88
CA GLY A 143 -18.67 3.57 23.58
C GLY A 143 -18.45 2.43 22.59
N ALA A 144 -18.06 1.24 23.08
CA ALA A 144 -17.94 0.02 22.29
C ALA A 144 -19.13 -0.91 22.54
N ALA A 145 -19.48 -1.71 21.54
CA ALA A 145 -20.52 -2.73 21.68
C ALA A 145 -20.08 -4.00 20.95
N ILE A 146 -20.31 -5.15 21.58
CA ILE A 146 -20.17 -6.44 20.90
C ILE A 146 -21.45 -6.64 20.08
N LYS A 147 -21.29 -6.61 18.75
CA LYS A 147 -22.37 -6.97 17.82
C LYS A 147 -22.14 -8.41 17.38
N SER A 148 -22.94 -9.33 17.91
CA SER A 148 -22.99 -10.71 17.40
C SER A 148 -24.01 -10.79 16.29
N GLU A 149 -23.55 -11.05 15.07
CA GLU A 149 -24.40 -11.30 13.92
C GLU A 149 -24.11 -12.71 13.40
N ASN A 150 -25.17 -13.48 13.17
CA ASN A 150 -25.06 -14.74 12.44
C ASN A 150 -25.13 -14.41 10.94
N ILE A 151 -23.96 -14.34 10.31
CA ILE A 151 -23.81 -13.97 8.90
C ILE A 151 -23.56 -15.24 8.10
N PHE A 152 -24.31 -15.40 7.01
CA PHE A 152 -24.09 -16.49 6.06
C PHE A 152 -22.73 -16.35 5.38
N GLY A 153 -21.99 -17.45 5.30
CA GLY A 153 -20.74 -17.55 4.56
C GLY A 153 -20.68 -18.87 3.79
N TYR A 154 -19.91 -18.89 2.70
CA TYR A 154 -19.58 -20.09 1.95
C TYR A 154 -18.06 -20.14 1.73
N GLU A 155 -17.54 -21.35 1.60
CA GLU A 155 -16.12 -21.59 1.30
C GLU A 155 -16.06 -22.58 0.14
N ILE A 156 -15.12 -22.36 -0.77
CA ILE A 156 -14.92 -23.20 -1.95
C ILE A 156 -13.63 -23.99 -1.75
N ASP A 157 -13.75 -25.32 -1.74
CA ASP A 157 -12.59 -26.21 -1.75
C ASP A 157 -11.95 -26.19 -3.15
N ARG A 158 -10.98 -25.29 -3.34
CA ARG A 158 -10.29 -25.10 -4.62
C ARG A 158 -9.60 -26.37 -5.13
N ALA A 159 -9.25 -27.32 -4.26
CA ALA A 159 -8.59 -28.57 -4.68
C ALA A 159 -9.54 -29.55 -5.39
N ARG A 160 -10.86 -29.35 -5.24
CA ARG A 160 -11.89 -30.19 -5.88
C ARG A 160 -12.43 -29.59 -7.17
N ILE A 161 -12.06 -28.34 -7.49
CA ILE A 161 -12.44 -27.71 -8.75
C ILE A 161 -11.54 -28.31 -9.84
N PRO A 162 -12.11 -28.88 -10.92
CA PRO A 162 -11.32 -29.45 -12.01
C PRO A 162 -10.36 -28.40 -12.60
N ASP A 163 -9.18 -28.82 -13.02
CA ASP A 163 -8.27 -27.95 -13.77
C ASP A 163 -8.88 -27.59 -15.13
N ALA A 164 -8.61 -26.37 -15.61
CA ALA A 164 -9.01 -25.96 -16.95
C ALA A 164 -8.34 -26.89 -17.97
N THR A 165 -9.15 -27.52 -18.84
CA THR A 165 -8.68 -28.38 -19.94
C THR A 165 -8.23 -27.55 -21.12
#